data_AF-A0A9E6AGG5-F1
#
_entry.id   AF-A0A9E6AGG5-F1
#
_cell.length_a   1.000
_cell.length_b   1.000
_cell.length_c   1.000
_cell.angle_alpha   90.00
_cell.angle_beta   90.00
_cell.angle_gamma   90.00
#
_symmetry.space_group_name_H-M   'P 1'
#
loop_
_entity.id
_entity.type
_entity.pdbx_description
1 polymer ?
#
loop_
_entity_poly.entity_id
_entity_poly.type
_entity_poly.pdbx_seq_one_letter_code
_entity_poly.pdbx_strand_id
1 'polypeptide(L)'
;MRRYSGTANRKRQSPLRLSYRRFLPGSTLRPHLTLVYNNISDVSALSGLTSLSDLGLLDNNITDLGPLLDLEFLGRVSVGDNPIDCANQASTLAALEANGTIIDIRCR
;
A
#
# COMPACT_ATOMS: atom_id res chain seq x y z
N MET A 1 9.44 12.92 -22.39
CA MET A 1 10.53 12.63 -21.43
C MET A 1 10.35 13.48 -20.18
N ARG A 2 9.64 12.98 -19.16
CA ARG A 2 9.49 13.73 -17.90
C ARG A 2 10.53 13.24 -16.89
N ARG A 3 11.58 14.04 -16.77
CA ARG A 3 12.54 14.01 -15.66
C ARG A 3 11.82 14.50 -14.42
N TYR A 4 11.90 13.77 -13.31
CA TYR A 4 11.72 14.35 -11.99
C TYR A 4 13.08 14.48 -11.33
N SER A 5 13.57 15.72 -11.34
CA SER A 5 14.72 16.22 -10.59
C SER A 5 14.38 16.24 -9.10
N GLY A 6 15.36 15.89 -8.26
CA GLY A 6 15.17 15.66 -6.84
C GLY A 6 15.10 16.89 -5.92
N THR A 7 15.06 16.55 -4.64
CA THR A 7 15.26 17.35 -3.40
C THR A 7 14.06 18.08 -2.81
N ALA A 8 13.44 17.48 -1.78
CA ALA A 8 12.92 18.19 -0.60
C ALA A 8 12.63 17.19 0.53
N ASN A 9 13.63 16.96 1.37
CA ASN A 9 13.53 16.33 2.67
C ASN A 9 12.71 17.26 3.59
N ARG A 10 11.38 17.09 3.66
CA ARG A 10 10.52 17.62 4.72
C ARG A 10 9.40 16.63 4.97
N LYS A 11 9.43 16.02 6.16
CA LYS A 11 8.31 15.31 6.79
C LYS A 11 7.07 16.21 6.81
N ARG A 12 6.33 16.29 5.71
CA ARG A 12 5.00 16.92 5.67
C ARG A 12 3.99 15.80 5.88
N GLN A 13 3.82 15.43 7.16
CA GLN A 13 2.65 14.69 7.60
C GLN A 13 1.41 15.42 7.07
N SER A 14 0.69 14.77 6.17
CA SER A 14 -0.75 14.95 6.12
C SER A 14 -1.28 14.16 7.31
N PRO A 15 -2.18 14.70 8.15
CA PRO A 15 -2.71 13.95 9.28
C PRO A 15 -3.28 12.62 8.80
N LEU A 16 -3.05 11.53 9.55
CA LEU A 16 -3.65 10.21 9.35
C LEU A 16 -5.16 10.39 9.20
N ARG A 17 -5.64 10.49 7.96
CA ARG A 17 -7.06 10.75 7.69
C ARG A 17 -7.76 9.40 7.61
N LEU A 18 -8.13 8.87 8.77
CA LEU A 18 -9.15 7.81 8.85
C LEU A 18 -10.49 8.42 8.36
N SER A 19 -10.70 8.40 7.05
CA SER A 19 -11.96 8.81 6.45
C SER A 19 -12.94 7.64 6.54
N TYR A 20 -13.37 7.25 7.75
CA TYR A 20 -14.52 6.36 7.87
C TYR A 20 -15.78 7.14 7.51
N ARG A 21 -16.05 7.30 6.20
CA ARG A 21 -17.33 7.80 5.73
C ARG A 21 -18.37 6.74 6.05
N ARG A 22 -19.33 7.10 6.91
CA ARG A 22 -20.48 6.29 7.30
C ARG A 22 -21.06 5.60 6.07
N PHE A 23 -21.12 4.27 6.10
CA PHE A 23 -21.65 3.45 5.02
C PHE A 23 -23.13 3.80 4.82
N LEU A 24 -23.44 4.38 3.65
CA LEU A 24 -24.81 4.61 3.23
C LEU A 24 -25.18 3.50 2.23
N PRO A 25 -26.29 2.77 2.43
CA PRO A 25 -26.73 1.73 1.50
C PRO A 25 -26.94 2.35 0.11
N GLY A 26 -26.27 1.78 -0.91
CA GLY A 26 -26.26 2.28 -2.28
C GLY A 26 -25.03 3.11 -2.67
N SER A 27 -24.09 3.36 -1.76
CA SER A 27 -22.81 4.00 -2.12
C SER A 27 -21.79 2.96 -2.63
N THR A 28 -21.37 3.09 -3.89
CA THR A 28 -20.28 2.32 -4.54
C THR A 28 -18.89 2.75 -4.05
N LEU A 29 -18.78 3.15 -2.78
CA LEU A 29 -17.51 3.61 -2.21
C LEU A 29 -16.69 2.40 -1.77
N ARG A 30 -15.57 2.19 -2.46
CA ARG A 30 -14.60 1.18 -2.10
C ARG A 30 -13.77 1.66 -0.89
N PRO A 31 -13.60 0.83 0.16
CA PRO A 31 -12.73 1.18 1.28
C PRO A 31 -11.29 1.40 0.82
N HIS A 32 -10.68 2.48 1.29
CA HIS A 32 -9.28 2.82 1.03
C HIS A 32 -8.58 3.20 2.34
N LEU A 33 -7.30 2.86 2.45
CA LEU A 33 -6.46 3.13 3.62
C LEU A 33 -5.13 3.74 3.18
N THR A 34 -4.77 4.88 3.78
CA THR A 34 -3.54 5.60 3.47
C THR A 34 -2.69 5.75 4.72
N LEU A 35 -1.50 5.15 4.69
CA LEU A 35 -0.51 5.08 5.77
C LEU A 35 0.89 5.51 5.29
N VAL A 36 0.94 6.38 4.28
CA VAL A 36 2.19 6.88 3.69
C VAL A 36 3.01 7.74 4.68
N TYR A 37 4.33 7.75 4.54
CA TYR A 37 5.27 8.55 5.36
C TYR A 37 5.22 8.24 6.86
N ASN A 38 5.24 6.96 7.21
CA ASN A 38 5.30 6.49 8.60
C ASN A 38 6.54 5.61 8.83
N ASN A 39 6.64 5.06 10.03
CA ASN A 39 7.69 4.12 10.42
C ASN A 39 7.13 2.69 10.54
N ILE A 40 6.17 2.34 9.68
CA ILE A 40 5.53 1.02 9.70
C ILE A 40 6.52 0.01 9.12
N SER A 41 6.84 -1.03 9.89
CA SER A 41 7.63 -2.17 9.43
C SER A 41 6.81 -3.46 9.35
N ASP A 42 5.73 -3.53 10.13
CA ASP A 42 4.84 -4.68 10.21
C ASP A 42 3.43 -4.27 9.76
N VAL A 43 2.93 -4.96 8.74
CA VAL A 43 1.59 -4.78 8.18
C VAL A 43 0.67 -5.98 8.46
N SER A 44 1.07 -6.89 9.34
CA SER A 44 0.27 -8.06 9.76
C SER A 44 -1.12 -7.69 10.28
N ALA A 45 -1.26 -6.54 10.94
CA ALA A 45 -2.53 -6.02 11.42
C ALA A 45 -3.52 -5.64 10.30
N LEU A 46 -3.07 -5.57 9.04
CA LEU A 46 -3.95 -5.36 7.89
C LEU A 46 -4.59 -6.67 7.40
N SER A 47 -4.07 -7.83 7.82
CA SER A 47 -4.68 -9.12 7.48
C SER A 47 -6.15 -9.15 7.90
N GLY A 48 -7.01 -9.69 7.03
CA GLY A 48 -8.45 -9.75 7.28
C GLY A 48 -9.23 -8.47 6.96
N LEU A 49 -8.59 -7.38 6.52
CA LEU A 49 -9.28 -6.24 5.88
C LEU A 49 -9.71 -6.60 4.45
N THR A 50 -10.39 -7.73 4.28
CA THR A 50 -10.68 -8.34 2.96
C THR A 50 -11.44 -7.39 2.03
N SER A 51 -12.26 -6.49 2.56
CA SER A 51 -13.02 -5.49 1.79
C SER A 51 -12.20 -4.28 1.34
N LEU A 52 -10.91 -4.19 1.66
CA LEU A 52 -10.05 -3.07 1.28
C LEU A 52 -9.71 -3.13 -0.21
N SER A 53 -9.92 -2.01 -0.91
CA SER A 53 -9.66 -1.90 -2.36
C SER A 53 -8.35 -1.20 -2.66
N ASP A 54 -7.98 -0.19 -1.87
CA ASP A 54 -6.83 0.66 -2.15
C ASP A 54 -6.00 0.88 -0.88
N LEU A 55 -4.69 0.63 -0.97
CA LEU A 55 -3.76 0.72 0.15
C LEU A 55 -2.51 1.56 -0.20
N GLY A 56 -2.26 2.62 0.55
CA GLY A 56 -1.07 3.45 0.43
C GLY A 56 -0.09 3.23 1.57
N LEU A 57 1.10 2.72 1.28
CA LEU A 57 2.19 2.41 2.22
C LEU A 57 3.54 3.01 1.78
N LEU A 58 3.53 3.95 0.82
CA LEU A 58 4.72 4.68 0.36
C LEU A 58 5.55 5.26 1.53
N ASP A 59 6.87 5.15 1.43
CA ASP A 59 7.83 5.72 2.41
C ASP A 59 7.55 5.23 3.84
N ASN A 60 7.82 3.93 4.02
CA ASN A 60 7.73 3.20 5.28
C ASN A 60 8.96 2.27 5.40
N ASN A 61 8.98 1.41 6.41
CA ASN A 61 10.07 0.48 6.70
C ASN A 61 9.67 -0.99 6.43
N ILE A 62 8.78 -1.23 5.47
CA ILE A 62 8.25 -2.56 5.16
C ILE A 62 9.28 -3.35 4.37
N THR A 63 9.53 -4.58 4.79
CA THR A 63 10.40 -5.54 4.09
C THR A 63 9.64 -6.76 3.60
N ASP A 64 8.50 -7.05 4.22
CA ASP A 64 7.68 -8.22 3.94
C ASP A 64 6.27 -7.83 3.50
N LEU A 65 5.86 -8.34 2.33
CA LEU A 65 4.54 -8.09 1.75
C LEU A 65 3.58 -9.26 1.98
N GLY A 66 4.04 -10.38 2.59
CA GLY A 66 3.25 -11.58 2.81
C GLY A 66 1.86 -11.30 3.41
N PRO A 67 1.72 -10.45 4.44
CA PRO A 67 0.40 -10.16 5.03
C PRO A 67 -0.61 -9.47 4.10
N LEU A 68 -0.16 -8.90 2.98
CA LEU A 68 -1.06 -8.28 2.00
C LEU A 68 -1.80 -9.31 1.13
N LEU A 69 -1.35 -10.57 1.12
CA LEU A 69 -2.01 -11.65 0.38
C LEU A 69 -3.41 -11.97 0.91
N ASP A 70 -3.69 -11.65 2.17
CA ASP A 70 -5.00 -11.86 2.80
C ASP A 70 -6.04 -10.79 2.38
N LEU A 71 -5.63 -9.78 1.61
CA LEU A 71 -6.49 -8.70 1.14
C LEU A 71 -7.15 -9.07 -0.20
N GLU A 72 -8.15 -9.95 -0.13
CA GLU A 72 -8.83 -10.55 -1.29
C GLU A 72 -9.30 -9.54 -2.36
N PHE A 73 -9.81 -8.38 -1.97
CA PHE A 73 -10.35 -7.38 -2.89
C PHE A 73 -9.41 -6.20 -3.17
N LEU A 74 -8.11 -6.34 -2.89
CA LEU A 74 -7.12 -5.28 -3.07
C LEU A 74 -6.87 -5.03 -4.57
N GLY A 75 -7.41 -3.93 -5.08
CA GLY A 75 -7.21 -3.51 -6.47
C GLY A 75 -5.92 -2.74 -6.68
N ARG A 76 -5.43 -2.00 -5.67
CA ARG A 76 -4.20 -1.22 -5.79
C ARG A 76 -3.44 -1.12 -4.47
N VAL A 77 -2.13 -1.27 -4.55
CA VAL A 77 -1.22 -1.01 -3.43
C VAL A 77 -0.02 -0.18 -3.88
N SER A 78 0.37 0.82 -3.08
CA SER A 78 1.64 1.55 -3.28
C SER A 78 2.56 1.29 -2.11
N VAL A 79 3.72 0.67 -2.37
CA VAL A 79 4.77 0.31 -1.40
C VAL A 79 6.12 0.88 -1.81
N GLY A 80 6.15 1.86 -2.71
CA GLY A 80 7.39 2.54 -3.10
C GLY A 80 8.13 3.13 -1.89
N ASP A 81 9.43 3.32 -2.04
CA ASP A 81 10.30 3.87 -0.98
C ASP A 81 10.24 3.07 0.34
N ASN A 82 9.99 1.76 0.25
CA ASN A 82 10.20 0.79 1.33
C ASN A 82 11.46 -0.05 1.03
N PRO A 83 12.13 -0.59 2.06
CA PRO A 83 13.29 -1.47 1.91
C PRO A 83 12.89 -2.91 1.47
N ILE A 84 12.05 -3.03 0.43
CA ILE A 84 11.59 -4.30 -0.10
C ILE A 84 12.65 -4.87 -1.04
N ASP A 85 13.09 -6.09 -0.75
CA ASP A 85 13.91 -6.87 -1.67
C ASP A 85 13.00 -7.62 -2.64
N CYS A 86 12.87 -7.10 -3.86
CA CYS A 86 12.00 -7.68 -4.88
C CYS A 86 12.43 -9.08 -5.32
N ALA A 87 13.72 -9.43 -5.22
CA ALA A 87 14.17 -10.78 -5.55
C ALA A 87 13.64 -11.78 -4.52
N ASN A 88 13.71 -11.41 -3.24
CA ASN A 88 13.20 -12.24 -2.14
C ASN A 88 11.66 -12.25 -2.04
N GLN A 89 10.99 -11.20 -2.53
CA GLN A 89 9.52 -11.08 -2.50
C GLN A 89 8.87 -11.41 -3.86
N ALA A 90 9.61 -11.97 -4.82
CA ALA A 90 9.13 -12.22 -6.18
C ALA A 90 7.84 -13.08 -6.21
N SER A 91 7.76 -14.12 -5.39
CA SER A 91 6.56 -14.96 -5.29
C SER A 91 5.35 -14.20 -4.72
N THR A 92 5.57 -13.35 -3.72
CA THR A 92 4.52 -12.52 -3.13
C THR A 92 4.00 -11.50 -4.14
N LEU A 93 4.90 -10.84 -4.87
CA LEU A 93 4.54 -9.89 -5.92
C LEU A 93 3.74 -10.57 -7.04
N ALA A 94 4.20 -11.74 -7.50
CA ALA A 94 3.50 -12.51 -8.52
C ALA A 94 2.10 -12.95 -8.07
N ALA A 95 1.93 -13.33 -6.79
CA ALA A 95 0.63 -13.71 -6.25
C ALA A 95 -0.34 -12.51 -6.16
N LEU A 96 0.14 -11.34 -5.74
CA LEU A 96 -0.64 -10.10 -5.74
C LEU A 96 -1.06 -9.70 -7.16
N GLU A 97 -0.14 -9.75 -8.12
CA GLU A 97 -0.44 -9.46 -9.53
C GLU A 97 -1.43 -10.48 -10.14
N ALA A 98 -1.30 -11.77 -9.79
CA ALA A 98 -2.22 -12.82 -10.24
C ALA A 98 -3.65 -12.61 -9.73
N ASN A 99 -3.80 -11.97 -8.57
CA ASN A 99 -5.10 -11.56 -8.02
C ASN A 99 -5.62 -10.24 -8.64
N GLY A 100 -4.91 -9.67 -9.63
CA GLY A 100 -5.28 -8.44 -10.30
C GLY A 100 -4.94 -7.17 -9.52
N THR A 101 -4.16 -7.28 -8.45
CA THR A 101 -3.69 -6.12 -7.68
C THR A 101 -2.65 -5.35 -8.51
N ILE A 102 -2.87 -4.05 -8.67
CA ILE A 102 -1.89 -3.14 -9.25
C ILE A 102 -0.90 -2.72 -8.17
N ILE A 103 0.38 -3.07 -8.35
CA ILE A 103 1.44 -2.79 -7.38
C ILE A 103 2.31 -1.63 -7.88
N ASP A 104 2.33 -0.54 -7.12
CA ASP A 104 3.28 0.57 -7.28
C ASP A 104 4.46 0.36 -6.31
N ILE A 105 5.54 -0.21 -6.85
CA ILE A 105 6.78 -0.51 -6.13
C ILE A 105 7.98 -0.02 -6.95
N ARG A 106 9.05 0.38 -6.26
CA ARG A 106 10.36 0.59 -6.89
C ARG A 106 11.32 -0.49 -6.42
N CYS A 107 11.57 -1.47 -7.28
CA CYS A 107 12.67 -2.40 -7.09
C CYS A 107 13.99 -1.68 -7.39
N ARG A 108 14.98 -1.84 -6.52
CA ARG A 108 16.35 -1.36 -6.73
C ARG A 108 17.24 -2.48 -7.24
#